data_AF-A0A3N0XBE9-F1
#
_entry.id   AF-A0A3N0XBE9-F1
#
_cell.length_a   1.000
_cell.length_b   1.000
_cell.length_c   1.000
_cell.angle_alpha   90.00
_cell.angle_beta   90.00
_cell.angle_gamma   90.00
#
_symmetry.space_group_name_H-M   'P 1'
#
loop_
_entity.id
_entity.type
_entity.pdbx_description
1 polymer ?
#
loop_
_entity_poly.entity_id
_entity_poly.type
_entity_poly.pdbx_seq_one_letter_code
_entity_poly.pdbx_strand_id
1 'polypeptide(L)'
;MNKSFIIVFVGIFGFGFSQIPTGYYDGTTGLSGYSLKTKLAQIITNGAKDMGYGSGTGGLWLGYKTTDIDKYYENDGTIIDMYSENPAANTPGVSNDPYEFKWGQASAGGNQCGSYSGEGSCYNREHSIPKTYFGGINAVPMSHDIHFVVPTDGYTNSKRGDYPYGEVSTATWTSKNGTKVGPSKVPGYSGSVFEPINEFKGDFARMALYFVTRYEDNLTSFSQYQTASSPLDGSKNRGLQLWYLNLMLKWSEQDPVSQKEIDRNNASYTFQGNRNPFIDHPEWVEMIWGKSPLAVDDASFSKNLTIAPNPVKGNIINITGDQDLKQFKKVFIYNMVGQNVQTIENPFQAGNTITLNNLPKGVYILKTGELNTKFIIE
;
A
#
# COMPACT_ATOMS: atom_id res chain seq x y z
N MET A 1 -17.59 -67.87 -9.40
CA MET A 1 -17.47 -66.62 -10.20
C MET A 1 -17.44 -65.45 -9.22
N ASN A 2 -16.24 -64.93 -8.94
CA ASN A 2 -16.05 -63.83 -8.01
C ASN A 2 -16.53 -62.52 -8.66
N LYS A 3 -17.48 -61.84 -8.01
CA LYS A 3 -17.98 -60.53 -8.43
C LYS A 3 -17.06 -59.45 -7.84
N SER A 4 -16.24 -58.84 -8.68
CA SER A 4 -15.46 -57.66 -8.29
C SER A 4 -16.34 -56.42 -8.36
N PHE A 5 -16.56 -55.75 -7.23
CA PHE A 5 -17.16 -54.43 -7.17
C PHE A 5 -16.05 -53.38 -7.32
N ILE A 6 -16.09 -52.61 -8.42
CA ILE A 6 -15.27 -51.42 -8.59
C ILE A 6 -16.01 -50.26 -7.93
N ILE A 7 -15.48 -49.75 -6.82
CA ILE A 7 -15.93 -48.51 -6.20
C ILE A 7 -15.14 -47.38 -6.84
N VAL A 8 -15.82 -46.57 -7.66
CA VAL A 8 -15.26 -45.33 -8.21
C VAL A 8 -15.37 -44.24 -7.15
N PHE A 9 -14.24 -43.86 -6.54
CA PHE A 9 -14.15 -42.65 -5.73
C PHE A 9 -14.11 -41.44 -6.67
N VAL A 10 -15.24 -40.75 -6.82
CA VAL A 10 -15.28 -39.41 -7.41
C VAL A 10 -14.84 -38.43 -6.33
N GLY A 11 -13.57 -38.08 -6.33
CA GLY A 11 -13.04 -37.00 -5.49
C GLY A 11 -13.57 -35.66 -5.98
N ILE A 12 -14.49 -35.05 -5.23
CA ILE A 12 -14.89 -33.66 -5.42
C ILE A 12 -13.75 -32.79 -4.85
N PHE A 13 -12.83 -32.38 -5.72
CA PHE A 13 -11.88 -31.30 -5.39
C PHE A 13 -12.63 -29.97 -5.50
N GLY A 14 -13.31 -29.59 -4.42
CA GLY A 14 -13.78 -28.22 -4.27
C GLY A 14 -12.59 -27.33 -3.95
N PHE A 15 -12.14 -26.53 -4.91
CA PHE A 15 -11.31 -25.37 -4.62
C PHE A 15 -12.20 -24.36 -3.89
N GLY A 16 -12.24 -24.44 -2.56
CA GLY A 16 -12.90 -23.42 -1.75
C GLY A 16 -12.06 -22.15 -1.80
N PHE A 17 -12.52 -21.13 -2.53
CA PHE A 17 -12.08 -19.77 -2.27
C PHE A 17 -12.44 -19.47 -0.81
N SER A 18 -11.44 -19.40 0.07
CA SER A 18 -11.67 -19.16 1.50
C SER A 18 -12.10 -17.73 1.71
N GLN A 19 -13.39 -17.44 1.53
CA GLN A 19 -14.00 -16.16 1.86
C GLN A 19 -13.72 -15.75 3.31
N ILE A 20 -13.86 -14.46 3.60
CA ILE A 20 -13.77 -13.92 4.96
C ILE A 20 -14.67 -14.77 5.87
N PRO A 21 -14.13 -15.37 6.95
CA PRO A 21 -14.95 -16.18 7.85
C PRO A 21 -16.11 -15.36 8.40
N THR A 22 -17.30 -15.98 8.48
CA THR A 22 -18.47 -15.31 9.06
C THR A 22 -18.14 -14.81 10.47
N GLY A 23 -18.41 -13.53 10.72
CA GLY A 23 -18.15 -12.88 12.00
C GLY A 23 -16.68 -12.50 12.27
N TYR A 24 -15.77 -12.68 11.30
CA TYR A 24 -14.34 -12.39 11.49
C TYR A 24 -14.10 -10.94 11.93
N TYR A 25 -14.88 -9.99 11.39
CA TYR A 25 -14.78 -8.56 11.72
C TYR A 25 -15.85 -8.06 12.71
N ASP A 26 -16.44 -8.94 13.51
CA ASP A 26 -17.49 -8.55 14.46
C ASP A 26 -17.02 -7.48 15.47
N GLY A 27 -17.91 -6.51 15.71
CA GLY A 27 -17.65 -5.37 16.59
C GLY A 27 -16.89 -4.21 15.94
N THR A 28 -16.70 -4.22 14.62
CA THR A 28 -16.18 -3.06 13.84
C THR A 28 -17.27 -2.06 13.47
N THR A 29 -18.56 -2.45 13.53
CA THR A 29 -19.70 -1.62 13.13
C THR A 29 -19.72 -0.28 13.86
N GLY A 30 -19.76 0.82 13.09
CA GLY A 30 -19.83 2.19 13.61
C GLY A 30 -18.49 2.76 14.11
N LEU A 31 -17.39 2.00 14.06
CA LEU A 31 -16.07 2.50 14.40
C LEU A 31 -15.41 3.22 13.22
N SER A 32 -14.60 4.22 13.51
CA SER A 32 -13.77 4.94 12.54
C SER A 32 -12.49 5.47 13.19
N GLY A 33 -11.58 6.01 12.38
CA GLY A 33 -10.30 6.53 12.85
C GLY A 33 -9.50 5.47 13.61
N TYR A 34 -8.76 5.92 14.63
CA TYR A 34 -7.95 5.00 15.44
C TYR A 34 -8.76 4.03 16.29
N SER A 35 -10.06 4.28 16.54
CA SER A 35 -10.90 3.30 17.24
C SER A 35 -11.14 2.04 16.40
N LEU A 36 -11.33 2.21 15.09
CA LEU A 36 -11.41 1.11 14.14
C LEU A 36 -10.05 0.40 14.04
N LYS A 37 -8.96 1.15 13.91
CA LYS A 37 -7.59 0.59 13.87
C LYS A 37 -7.29 -0.30 15.08
N THR A 38 -7.56 0.16 16.29
CA THR A 38 -7.35 -0.62 17.52
C THR A 38 -8.24 -1.86 17.55
N LYS A 39 -9.50 -1.78 17.10
CA LYS A 39 -10.38 -2.95 17.03
C LYS A 39 -9.88 -3.99 16.02
N LEU A 40 -9.39 -3.55 14.87
CA LEU A 40 -8.77 -4.42 13.88
C LEU A 40 -7.49 -5.06 14.43
N ALA A 41 -6.65 -4.30 15.13
CA ALA A 41 -5.45 -4.84 15.79
C ALA A 41 -5.82 -6.02 16.70
N GLN A 42 -6.87 -5.90 17.51
CA GLN A 42 -7.37 -6.98 18.38
C GLN A 42 -7.85 -8.19 17.57
N ILE A 43 -8.66 -7.98 16.53
CA ILE A 43 -9.20 -9.05 15.68
C ILE A 43 -8.09 -9.84 15.00
N ILE A 44 -7.15 -9.15 14.35
CA ILE A 44 -6.06 -9.78 13.60
C ILE A 44 -5.08 -10.46 14.57
N THR A 45 -4.94 -9.93 15.79
CA THR A 45 -4.15 -10.58 16.84
C THR A 45 -4.75 -11.91 17.26
N ASN A 46 -6.07 -11.94 17.40
CA ASN A 46 -6.76 -13.08 17.94
C ASN A 46 -6.69 -14.28 16.98
N GLY A 47 -6.09 -15.39 17.44
CA GLY A 47 -5.98 -16.62 16.65
C GLY A 47 -4.81 -16.66 15.65
N ALA A 48 -4.03 -15.58 15.52
CA ALA A 48 -2.82 -15.58 14.69
C ALA A 48 -1.77 -16.57 15.23
N LYS A 49 -1.18 -17.35 14.33
CA LYS A 49 -0.16 -18.35 14.62
C LYS A 49 1.18 -17.90 14.05
N ASP A 50 2.23 -17.99 14.85
CA ASP A 50 3.59 -17.88 14.34
C ASP A 50 4.02 -19.23 13.75
N MET A 51 4.16 -19.28 12.44
CA MET A 51 4.58 -20.49 11.71
C MET A 51 6.09 -20.61 11.60
N GLY A 52 6.84 -19.61 12.06
CA GLY A 52 8.30 -19.55 12.06
C GLY A 52 8.90 -19.00 10.76
N TYR A 53 10.12 -18.45 10.84
CA TYR A 53 10.87 -17.99 9.66
C TYR A 53 11.13 -19.12 8.66
N GLY A 54 11.37 -20.33 9.19
CA GLY A 54 11.53 -21.55 8.41
C GLY A 54 12.94 -21.80 7.87
N SER A 55 13.23 -23.10 7.70
CA SER A 55 14.34 -23.66 6.92
C SER A 55 13.79 -24.77 6.02
N GLY A 56 14.46 -25.05 4.91
CA GLY A 56 13.94 -25.97 3.89
C GLY A 56 12.52 -25.58 3.48
N THR A 57 11.57 -26.51 3.58
CA THR A 57 10.15 -26.30 3.24
C THR A 57 9.26 -26.00 4.44
N GLY A 58 9.81 -25.52 5.57
CA GLY A 58 9.05 -25.11 6.76
C GLY A 58 8.84 -23.59 6.88
N GLY A 59 7.97 -23.16 7.79
CA GLY A 59 7.71 -21.75 8.09
C GLY A 59 7.26 -20.93 6.89
N LEU A 60 7.71 -19.68 6.77
CA LEU A 60 7.39 -18.81 5.63
C LEU A 60 7.60 -19.48 4.27
N TRP A 61 8.64 -20.31 4.12
CA TRP A 61 8.86 -21.05 2.87
C TRP A 61 7.70 -21.97 2.53
N LEU A 62 7.10 -22.62 3.52
CA LEU A 62 5.89 -23.44 3.30
C LEU A 62 4.71 -22.57 2.85
N GLY A 63 4.53 -21.41 3.50
CA GLY A 63 3.45 -20.47 3.20
C GLY A 63 3.43 -20.08 1.72
N TYR A 64 4.60 -19.72 1.18
CA TYR A 64 4.78 -19.27 -0.21
C TYR A 64 4.33 -20.29 -1.26
N LYS A 65 4.25 -21.58 -0.92
CA LYS A 65 3.68 -22.60 -1.82
C LYS A 65 2.21 -22.33 -2.16
N THR A 66 1.53 -21.55 -1.34
CA THR A 66 0.09 -21.27 -1.44
C THR A 66 -0.22 -19.79 -1.58
N THR A 67 0.57 -18.92 -0.93
CA THR A 67 0.33 -17.47 -0.88
C THR A 67 0.91 -16.72 -2.07
N ASP A 68 1.99 -17.21 -2.67
CA ASP A 68 2.82 -16.45 -3.61
C ASP A 68 3.20 -17.28 -4.85
N ILE A 69 2.25 -18.07 -5.36
CA ILE A 69 2.39 -18.77 -6.66
C ILE A 69 1.70 -17.94 -7.73
N ASP A 70 2.37 -17.69 -8.85
CA ASP A 70 1.79 -16.97 -9.96
C ASP A 70 0.70 -17.80 -10.66
N LYS A 71 -0.49 -17.21 -10.67
CA LYS A 71 -1.72 -17.70 -11.30
C LYS A 71 -2.41 -16.62 -12.12
N TYR A 72 -1.80 -15.44 -12.24
CA TYR A 72 -2.48 -14.21 -12.67
C TYR A 72 -1.83 -13.58 -13.89
N TYR A 73 -0.51 -13.65 -13.99
CA TYR A 73 0.22 -13.15 -15.14
C TYR A 73 0.44 -14.32 -16.11
N GLU A 74 1.60 -14.95 -16.10
CA GLU A 74 1.96 -16.11 -16.92
C GLU A 74 1.17 -17.37 -16.55
N ASN A 75 0.77 -17.47 -15.27
CA ASN A 75 0.12 -18.64 -14.69
C ASN A 75 0.93 -19.92 -14.93
N ASP A 76 2.23 -19.83 -14.72
CA ASP A 76 3.20 -20.90 -14.98
C ASP A 76 3.52 -21.74 -13.72
N GLY A 77 2.99 -21.33 -12.56
CA GLY A 77 3.18 -22.01 -11.28
C GLY A 77 4.52 -21.70 -10.61
N THR A 78 5.23 -20.66 -11.05
CA THR A 78 6.41 -20.13 -10.36
C THR A 78 6.01 -19.19 -9.23
N ILE A 79 7.01 -18.67 -8.50
CA ILE A 79 6.82 -17.68 -7.46
C ILE A 79 6.46 -16.35 -8.09
N ILE A 80 5.39 -15.71 -7.59
CA ILE A 80 5.06 -14.33 -7.93
C ILE A 80 6.03 -13.36 -7.24
N ASP A 81 7.19 -13.16 -7.87
CA ASP A 81 8.23 -12.28 -7.37
C ASP A 81 7.96 -10.84 -7.79
N MET A 82 7.44 -10.04 -6.86
CA MET A 82 7.12 -8.63 -7.07
C MET A 82 8.34 -7.76 -7.49
N TYR A 83 9.57 -8.29 -7.46
CA TYR A 83 10.81 -7.65 -7.91
C TYR A 83 11.32 -8.11 -9.28
N SER A 84 10.73 -9.15 -9.87
CA SER A 84 11.03 -9.61 -11.24
C SER A 84 9.83 -9.54 -12.17
N GLU A 85 8.63 -9.70 -11.62
CA GLU A 85 7.38 -9.81 -12.34
C GLU A 85 7.15 -8.65 -13.30
N ASN A 86 6.73 -8.98 -14.52
CA ASN A 86 6.43 -8.08 -15.60
C ASN A 86 4.96 -8.26 -16.03
N PRO A 87 4.04 -7.38 -15.59
CA PRO A 87 2.60 -7.56 -15.79
C PRO A 87 2.13 -7.32 -17.23
N ALA A 88 3.05 -7.10 -18.17
CA ALA A 88 2.71 -6.91 -19.58
C ALA A 88 2.00 -8.17 -20.12
N ALA A 89 0.89 -7.95 -20.83
CA ALA A 89 0.09 -9.03 -21.39
C ALA A 89 0.96 -10.07 -22.11
N ASN A 90 0.78 -11.33 -21.73
CA ASN A 90 1.52 -12.45 -22.26
C ASN A 90 0.58 -13.42 -23.00
N THR A 91 1.20 -14.31 -23.78
CA THR A 91 0.48 -15.52 -24.23
C THR A 91 0.50 -16.49 -23.05
N PRO A 92 -0.63 -17.13 -22.68
CA PRO A 92 -0.64 -18.08 -21.58
C PRO A 92 0.49 -19.12 -21.70
N GLY A 93 1.34 -19.22 -20.68
CA GLY A 93 2.52 -20.10 -20.67
C GLY A 93 3.76 -19.58 -21.39
N VAL A 94 3.82 -18.30 -21.77
CA VAL A 94 5.02 -17.63 -22.31
C VAL A 94 5.36 -16.46 -21.40
N SER A 95 6.53 -16.52 -20.78
CA SER A 95 6.96 -15.50 -19.83
C SER A 95 7.53 -14.24 -20.43
N ASN A 96 7.07 -13.10 -19.93
CA ASN A 96 7.70 -11.80 -20.16
C ASN A 96 8.66 -11.40 -19.02
N ASP A 97 8.80 -12.25 -18.01
CA ASP A 97 9.68 -12.00 -16.89
C ASP A 97 11.16 -12.08 -17.30
N PRO A 98 12.01 -11.24 -16.71
CA PRO A 98 13.45 -11.32 -16.93
C PRO A 98 14.05 -12.63 -16.40
N TYR A 99 13.37 -13.28 -15.44
CA TYR A 99 13.69 -14.57 -14.83
C TYR A 99 12.54 -14.99 -13.89
N GLU A 100 12.40 -16.29 -13.66
CA GLU A 100 11.33 -16.87 -12.83
C GLU A 100 11.92 -17.81 -11.77
N PHE A 101 11.15 -18.07 -10.71
CA PHE A 101 11.60 -18.92 -9.61
C PHE A 101 10.62 -20.04 -9.28
N LYS A 102 11.08 -21.28 -9.36
CA LYS A 102 10.31 -22.44 -8.88
C LYS A 102 10.35 -22.49 -7.36
N TRP A 103 9.19 -22.72 -6.76
CA TRP A 103 9.10 -22.90 -5.31
C TRP A 103 9.93 -24.12 -4.84
N GLY A 104 10.65 -23.95 -3.72
CA GLY A 104 11.34 -25.02 -3.01
C GLY A 104 12.86 -24.90 -3.02
N GLN A 105 13.53 -25.81 -2.30
CA GLN A 105 14.98 -25.80 -2.16
C GLN A 105 15.69 -26.06 -3.49
N ALA A 106 16.85 -25.40 -3.69
CA ALA A 106 17.72 -25.68 -4.84
C ALA A 106 18.08 -27.17 -4.99
N SER A 107 18.35 -27.85 -3.86
CA SER A 107 18.62 -29.30 -3.83
C SER A 107 17.42 -30.17 -4.24
N ALA A 108 16.21 -29.60 -4.29
CA ALA A 108 14.98 -30.25 -4.68
C ALA A 108 14.41 -29.70 -6.00
N GLY A 109 15.20 -28.94 -6.77
CA GLY A 109 14.81 -28.39 -8.07
C GLY A 109 14.03 -27.07 -8.02
N GLY A 110 13.93 -26.42 -6.85
CA GLY A 110 13.42 -25.06 -6.71
C GLY A 110 14.52 -24.01 -6.70
N ASN A 111 14.18 -22.78 -6.31
CA ASN A 111 15.07 -21.62 -6.35
C ASN A 111 15.21 -20.89 -5.00
N GLN A 112 14.91 -21.54 -3.89
CA GLN A 112 15.09 -20.98 -2.55
C GLN A 112 16.58 -20.93 -2.18
N CYS A 113 17.12 -19.76 -1.86
CA CYS A 113 18.49 -19.64 -1.36
C CYS A 113 18.76 -18.36 -0.54
N GLY A 114 20.02 -18.18 -0.11
CA GLY A 114 20.46 -17.00 0.65
C GLY A 114 21.77 -16.39 0.14
N SER A 115 22.20 -16.73 -1.08
CA SER A 115 23.44 -16.22 -1.68
C SER A 115 23.23 -15.94 -3.16
N TYR A 116 23.51 -14.71 -3.57
CA TYR A 116 23.11 -14.18 -4.88
C TYR A 116 24.23 -13.29 -5.44
N SER A 117 24.60 -13.50 -6.70
CA SER A 117 25.64 -12.75 -7.42
C SER A 117 25.09 -11.76 -8.44
N GLY A 118 23.80 -11.85 -8.75
CA GLY A 118 23.05 -10.99 -9.64
C GLY A 118 21.56 -11.32 -9.62
N GLU A 119 20.75 -10.48 -10.28
CA GLU A 119 19.31 -10.73 -10.47
C GLU A 119 19.05 -12.07 -11.15
N GLY A 120 18.05 -12.81 -10.67
CA GLY A 120 17.68 -14.13 -11.19
C GLY A 120 18.48 -15.28 -10.59
N SER A 121 19.29 -15.03 -9.56
CA SER A 121 20.05 -16.11 -8.89
C SER A 121 19.13 -17.07 -8.14
N CYS A 122 18.27 -16.53 -7.28
CA CYS A 122 17.38 -17.27 -6.40
C CYS A 122 16.45 -16.28 -5.67
N TYR A 123 15.35 -16.76 -5.10
CA TYR A 123 14.47 -15.92 -4.28
C TYR A 123 14.79 -16.07 -2.79
N ASN A 124 14.54 -14.98 -2.04
CA ASN A 124 14.65 -14.91 -0.58
C ASN A 124 13.42 -14.22 0.04
N ARG A 125 13.33 -14.24 1.37
CA ARG A 125 12.28 -13.57 2.14
C ARG A 125 12.59 -12.08 2.27
N GLU A 126 11.74 -11.27 1.68
CA GLU A 126 11.75 -9.82 1.74
C GLU A 126 10.83 -9.32 2.84
N HIS A 127 11.38 -8.62 3.82
CA HIS A 127 10.62 -7.94 4.86
C HIS A 127 10.22 -6.56 4.34
N SER A 128 8.98 -6.43 3.82
CA SER A 128 8.50 -5.17 3.23
C SER A 128 8.56 -3.98 4.19
N ILE A 129 8.39 -4.23 5.50
CA ILE A 129 8.93 -3.35 6.55
C ILE A 129 10.26 -3.97 7.02
N PRO A 130 11.42 -3.31 6.80
CA PRO A 130 12.72 -3.88 7.16
C PRO A 130 12.77 -4.31 8.62
N LYS A 131 13.20 -5.55 8.86
CA LYS A 131 13.31 -6.11 10.22
C LYS A 131 14.21 -5.32 11.15
N THR A 132 15.16 -4.56 10.60
CA THR A 132 16.01 -3.64 11.35
C THR A 132 15.21 -2.60 12.11
N TYR A 133 14.00 -2.25 11.67
CA TYR A 133 13.15 -1.23 12.30
C TYR A 133 12.36 -1.71 13.51
N PHE A 134 12.34 -3.01 13.81
CA PHE A 134 11.52 -3.56 14.89
C PHE A 134 12.23 -4.63 15.74
N GLY A 135 13.56 -4.72 15.66
CA GLY A 135 14.36 -5.60 16.53
C GLY A 135 14.96 -6.83 15.85
N GLY A 136 14.89 -6.91 14.52
CA GLY A 136 15.57 -7.91 13.71
C GLY A 136 14.82 -9.23 13.61
N ILE A 137 15.55 -10.29 13.24
CA ILE A 137 14.95 -11.60 12.95
C ILE A 137 14.33 -12.27 14.18
N ASN A 138 14.76 -11.90 15.39
CA ASN A 138 14.27 -12.46 16.65
C ASN A 138 13.02 -11.72 17.19
N ALA A 139 12.59 -10.65 16.51
CA ALA A 139 11.38 -9.92 16.87
C ALA A 139 10.14 -10.69 16.40
N VAL A 140 9.77 -11.72 17.16
CA VAL A 140 8.62 -12.58 16.88
C VAL A 140 7.34 -12.00 17.51
N PRO A 141 6.17 -12.16 16.86
CA PRO A 141 5.94 -12.90 15.60
C PRO A 141 6.18 -12.04 14.34
N MET A 142 6.57 -10.77 14.45
CA MET A 142 6.70 -9.84 13.32
C MET A 142 7.63 -10.36 12.22
N SER A 143 8.79 -10.88 12.59
CA SER A 143 9.77 -11.37 11.62
C SER A 143 9.30 -12.56 10.79
N HIS A 144 8.19 -13.20 11.15
CA HIS A 144 7.63 -14.40 10.53
C HIS A 144 6.24 -14.18 9.91
N ASP A 145 5.77 -12.93 9.80
CA ASP A 145 4.40 -12.68 9.35
C ASP A 145 4.29 -12.61 7.82
N ILE A 146 3.68 -13.65 7.24
CA ILE A 146 3.42 -13.82 5.81
C ILE A 146 2.68 -12.64 5.19
N HIS A 147 1.93 -11.85 5.97
CA HIS A 147 1.17 -10.71 5.44
C HIS A 147 2.05 -9.58 4.93
N PHE A 148 3.31 -9.50 5.38
CA PHE A 148 4.24 -8.47 4.91
C PHE A 148 5.64 -9.01 4.57
N VAL A 149 5.90 -10.29 4.83
CA VAL A 149 7.11 -10.97 4.37
C VAL A 149 6.78 -11.75 3.10
N VAL A 150 7.39 -11.35 1.98
CA VAL A 150 7.10 -11.88 0.64
C VAL A 150 8.33 -12.58 0.05
N PRO A 151 8.19 -13.53 -0.88
CA PRO A 151 9.31 -14.09 -1.62
C PRO A 151 9.69 -13.17 -2.78
N THR A 152 10.96 -12.76 -2.87
CA THR A 152 11.46 -11.95 -3.99
C THR A 152 12.89 -12.28 -4.38
N ASP A 153 13.34 -11.83 -5.56
CA ASP A 153 14.73 -11.95 -6.00
C ASP A 153 15.71 -11.47 -4.92
N GLY A 154 16.61 -12.36 -4.51
CA GLY A 154 17.52 -12.09 -3.39
C GLY A 154 18.51 -10.97 -3.67
N TYR A 155 18.89 -10.76 -4.93
CA TYR A 155 19.79 -9.67 -5.31
C TYR A 155 19.09 -8.31 -5.23
N THR A 156 17.89 -8.21 -5.79
CA THR A 156 17.06 -6.99 -5.76
C THR A 156 16.63 -6.64 -4.33
N ASN A 157 16.26 -7.62 -3.53
CA ASN A 157 16.09 -7.47 -2.07
C ASN A 157 17.37 -6.91 -1.41
N SER A 158 18.55 -7.39 -1.78
CA SER A 158 19.80 -6.83 -1.25
C SER A 158 20.13 -5.42 -1.73
N LYS A 159 19.67 -5.03 -2.93
CA LYS A 159 19.73 -3.65 -3.40
C LYS A 159 18.80 -2.73 -2.64
N ARG A 160 17.65 -3.24 -2.19
CA ARG A 160 16.75 -2.53 -1.28
C ARG A 160 17.41 -2.27 0.07
N GLY A 161 18.04 -3.29 0.65
CA GLY A 161 18.62 -3.19 1.99
C GLY A 161 17.54 -2.81 3.02
N ASP A 162 17.73 -1.68 3.71
CA ASP A 162 16.73 -1.12 4.63
C ASP A 162 16.02 0.12 4.08
N TYR A 163 16.19 0.49 2.80
CA TYR A 163 15.53 1.68 2.26
C TYR A 163 14.00 1.56 2.36
N PRO A 164 13.30 2.60 2.85
CA PRO A 164 11.85 2.59 2.82
C PRO A 164 11.38 2.62 1.36
N TYR A 165 10.15 2.14 1.13
CA TYR A 165 9.55 2.33 -0.18
C TYR A 165 9.32 3.81 -0.46
N GLY A 166 9.45 4.20 -1.72
CA GLY A 166 9.32 5.58 -2.14
C GLY A 166 9.20 5.72 -3.63
N GLU A 167 9.17 6.96 -4.10
CA GLU A 167 9.31 7.26 -5.51
C GLU A 167 10.68 7.90 -5.73
N VAL A 168 11.40 7.40 -6.73
CA VAL A 168 12.77 7.81 -7.03
C VAL A 168 12.73 9.06 -7.91
N SER A 169 13.62 10.02 -7.60
CA SER A 169 13.91 11.19 -8.44
C SER A 169 14.75 10.79 -9.66
N THR A 170 16.00 10.40 -9.41
CA THR A 170 16.95 9.88 -10.39
C THR A 170 17.46 8.53 -9.90
N ALA A 171 17.31 7.49 -10.71
CA ALA A 171 17.74 6.15 -10.35
C ALA A 171 19.28 6.06 -10.30
N THR A 172 19.80 5.54 -9.19
CA THR A 172 21.20 5.11 -9.05
C THR A 172 21.37 3.63 -9.37
N TRP A 173 20.27 2.87 -9.31
CA TRP A 173 20.18 1.49 -9.77
C TRP A 173 18.77 1.21 -10.29
N THR A 174 18.66 0.31 -11.27
CA THR A 174 17.38 -0.15 -11.84
C THR A 174 17.48 -1.65 -12.08
N SER A 175 16.51 -2.42 -11.59
CA SER A 175 16.38 -3.85 -11.85
C SER A 175 15.93 -4.10 -13.29
N LYS A 176 15.95 -5.36 -13.72
CA LYS A 176 15.43 -5.76 -15.03
C LYS A 176 13.92 -5.55 -15.18
N ASN A 177 13.13 -5.63 -14.10
CA ASN A 177 11.70 -5.35 -14.14
C ASN A 177 11.36 -3.86 -14.06
N GLY A 178 12.36 -2.99 -13.84
CA GLY A 178 12.18 -1.54 -13.78
C GLY A 178 11.99 -0.96 -12.37
N THR A 179 12.11 -1.79 -11.34
CA THR A 179 12.25 -1.35 -9.95
C THR A 179 13.51 -0.52 -9.77
N LYS A 180 13.48 0.53 -8.93
CA LYS A 180 14.55 1.52 -8.83
C LYS A 180 15.03 1.71 -7.40
N VAL A 181 16.31 2.06 -7.26
CA VAL A 181 16.86 2.68 -6.05
C VAL A 181 17.41 4.05 -6.42
N GLY A 182 17.23 5.03 -5.53
CA GLY A 182 17.80 6.37 -5.69
C GLY A 182 17.24 7.36 -4.67
N PRO A 183 17.65 8.64 -4.74
CA PRO A 183 17.13 9.67 -3.85
C PRO A 183 15.63 9.85 -4.02
N SER A 184 14.92 9.99 -2.90
CA SER A 184 13.48 10.23 -2.85
C SER A 184 13.08 11.54 -3.55
N LYS A 185 11.97 11.51 -4.28
CA LYS A 185 11.20 12.71 -4.67
C LYS A 185 9.95 12.93 -3.82
N VAL A 186 9.69 12.08 -2.82
CA VAL A 186 8.51 12.16 -1.97
C VAL A 186 8.67 13.33 -0.97
N PRO A 187 7.75 14.31 -0.94
CA PRO A 187 7.83 15.43 -0.02
C PRO A 187 7.90 14.98 1.44
N GLY A 188 8.86 15.52 2.19
CA GLY A 188 9.07 15.18 3.61
C GLY A 188 10.12 14.09 3.86
N TYR A 189 10.73 13.51 2.81
CA TYR A 189 11.85 12.58 2.94
C TYR A 189 12.90 12.78 1.85
N SER A 190 14.17 12.93 2.25
CA SER A 190 15.30 13.21 1.35
C SER A 190 16.34 12.08 1.28
N GLY A 191 16.09 10.95 1.97
CA GLY A 191 16.96 9.78 1.90
C GLY A 191 16.81 8.99 0.60
N SER A 192 17.55 7.89 0.50
CA SER A 192 17.37 6.93 -0.60
C SER A 192 16.13 6.07 -0.35
N VAL A 193 15.41 5.77 -1.43
CA VAL A 193 14.20 4.94 -1.42
C VAL A 193 14.31 3.83 -2.43
N PHE A 194 13.49 2.81 -2.24
CA PHE A 194 13.25 1.74 -3.20
C PHE A 194 11.87 1.92 -3.84
N GLU A 195 11.81 2.05 -5.15
CA GLU A 195 10.56 2.22 -5.91
C GLU A 195 10.24 0.94 -6.69
N PRO A 196 9.27 0.12 -6.24
CA PRO A 196 8.76 -1.00 -7.02
C PRO A 196 7.99 -0.48 -8.26
N ILE A 197 7.74 -1.36 -9.23
CA ILE A 197 6.88 -1.03 -10.36
C ILE A 197 5.45 -0.73 -9.91
N ASN A 198 4.68 -0.03 -10.74
CA ASN A 198 3.37 0.48 -10.36
C ASN A 198 2.36 -0.60 -9.96
N GLU A 199 2.45 -1.79 -10.56
CA GLU A 199 1.58 -2.95 -10.33
C GLU A 199 1.56 -3.47 -8.89
N PHE A 200 2.57 -3.12 -8.09
CA PHE A 200 2.76 -3.67 -6.75
C PHE A 200 2.76 -2.60 -5.66
N LYS A 201 2.53 -1.34 -6.02
CA LYS A 201 2.60 -0.22 -5.08
C LYS A 201 1.48 -0.31 -4.03
N GLY A 202 0.29 -0.71 -4.45
CA GLY A 202 -0.88 -0.92 -3.61
C GLY A 202 -0.70 -2.08 -2.63
N ASP A 203 -0.14 -3.19 -3.09
CA ASP A 203 0.24 -4.32 -2.24
C ASP A 203 1.16 -3.87 -1.10
N PHE A 204 2.30 -3.26 -1.43
CA PHE A 204 3.27 -2.81 -0.42
C PHE A 204 2.67 -1.74 0.52
N ALA A 205 1.76 -0.91 0.01
CA ALA A 205 1.01 0.02 0.83
C ALA A 205 0.12 -0.69 1.87
N ARG A 206 -0.69 -1.64 1.43
CA ARG A 206 -1.58 -2.41 2.31
C ARG A 206 -0.80 -3.30 3.28
N MET A 207 0.40 -3.78 2.91
CA MET A 207 1.32 -4.48 3.83
C MET A 207 1.84 -3.55 4.94
N ALA A 208 2.22 -2.31 4.61
CA ALA A 208 2.69 -1.33 5.58
C ALA A 208 1.57 -0.88 6.55
N LEU A 209 0.38 -0.60 6.02
CA LEU A 209 -0.81 -0.22 6.81
C LEU A 209 -1.25 -1.39 7.72
N TYR A 210 -1.21 -2.62 7.21
CA TYR A 210 -1.40 -3.82 7.99
C TYR A 210 -0.40 -3.91 9.14
N PHE A 211 0.89 -3.74 8.89
CA PHE A 211 1.93 -3.88 9.91
C PHE A 211 1.67 -2.95 11.11
N VAL A 212 1.43 -1.65 10.85
CA VAL A 212 1.18 -0.68 11.93
C VAL A 212 -0.18 -0.84 12.62
N THR A 213 -1.09 -1.60 12.03
CA THR A 213 -2.36 -1.98 12.64
C THR A 213 -2.19 -3.24 13.49
N ARG A 214 -1.64 -4.32 12.91
CA ARG A 214 -1.40 -5.61 13.56
C ARG A 214 -0.56 -5.47 14.82
N TYR A 215 0.49 -4.65 14.76
CA TYR A 215 1.48 -4.49 15.83
C TYR A 215 1.34 -3.16 16.57
N GLU A 216 0.13 -2.60 16.59
CA GLU A 216 -0.16 -1.30 17.21
C GLU A 216 0.44 -1.16 18.62
N ASP A 217 0.27 -2.15 19.49
CA ASP A 217 0.78 -2.13 20.86
C ASP A 217 2.31 -2.21 20.96
N ASN A 218 2.99 -2.68 19.91
CA ASN A 218 4.45 -2.79 19.87
C ASN A 218 5.13 -1.55 19.28
N LEU A 219 4.42 -0.70 18.53
CA LEU A 219 5.02 0.41 17.77
C LEU A 219 5.93 1.33 18.59
N THR A 220 5.50 1.67 19.81
CA THR A 220 6.27 2.58 20.68
C THR A 220 7.60 1.97 21.13
N SER A 221 7.64 0.64 21.32
CA SER A 221 8.85 -0.10 21.71
C SER A 221 9.91 -0.17 20.62
N PHE A 222 9.52 0.06 19.36
CA PHE A 222 10.43 0.05 18.21
C PHE A 222 11.27 1.31 18.11
N SER A 223 10.96 2.35 18.87
CA SER A 223 11.66 3.64 18.82
C SER A 223 13.18 3.51 19.01
N GLN A 224 13.63 2.51 19.76
CA GLN A 224 15.06 2.20 19.95
C GLN A 224 15.77 1.67 18.70
N TYR A 225 15.02 1.18 17.71
CA TYR A 225 15.53 0.62 16.45
C TYR A 225 15.35 1.57 15.26
N GLN A 226 14.71 2.73 15.48
CA GLN A 226 14.47 3.69 14.42
C GLN A 226 15.78 4.34 13.96
N THR A 227 16.00 4.30 12.65
CA THR A 227 17.06 5.03 11.95
C THR A 227 16.47 6.23 11.22
N ALA A 228 17.31 7.08 10.64
CA ALA A 228 16.85 8.19 9.79
C ALA A 228 16.04 7.71 8.56
N SER A 229 16.20 6.46 8.13
CA SER A 229 15.44 5.82 7.04
C SER A 229 14.14 5.17 7.49
N SER A 230 13.93 5.00 8.81
CA SER A 230 12.75 4.30 9.32
C SER A 230 11.46 5.05 9.00
N PRO A 231 10.45 4.40 8.38
CA PRO A 231 9.17 5.04 8.11
C PRO A 231 8.25 5.07 9.34
N LEU A 232 8.67 4.52 10.49
CA LEU A 232 7.88 4.53 11.72
C LEU A 232 8.00 5.87 12.44
N ASP A 233 6.92 6.35 13.07
CA ASP A 233 6.93 7.62 13.80
C ASP A 233 7.00 7.49 15.33
N GLY A 234 7.10 6.25 15.83
CA GLY A 234 7.12 5.95 17.27
C GLY A 234 5.79 6.14 17.99
N SER A 235 4.72 6.53 17.29
CA SER A 235 3.39 6.66 17.87
C SER A 235 2.62 5.35 17.75
N LYS A 236 1.78 5.06 18.75
CA LYS A 236 0.83 3.94 18.70
C LYS A 236 -0.28 4.16 17.66
N ASN A 237 -0.77 5.40 17.56
CA ASN A 237 -1.94 5.73 16.76
C ASN A 237 -1.62 5.71 15.26
N ARG A 238 -0.81 6.67 14.78
CA ARG A 238 -0.51 6.80 13.35
C ARG A 238 0.47 5.72 12.89
N GLY A 239 1.49 5.43 13.69
CA GLY A 239 2.51 4.40 13.46
C GLY A 239 3.53 4.70 12.37
N LEU A 240 3.14 5.44 11.33
CA LEU A 240 4.00 5.84 10.21
C LEU A 240 4.29 7.34 10.25
N GLN A 241 5.49 7.71 9.78
CA GLN A 241 5.82 9.10 9.49
C GLN A 241 4.84 9.65 8.45
N LEU A 242 4.47 10.93 8.60
CA LEU A 242 3.42 11.54 7.78
C LEU A 242 3.70 11.43 6.28
N TRP A 243 4.95 11.64 5.85
CA TRP A 243 5.34 11.54 4.44
C TRP A 243 5.10 10.12 3.88
N TYR A 244 5.43 9.10 4.67
CA TYR A 244 5.31 7.70 4.27
C TYR A 244 3.85 7.25 4.31
N LEU A 245 3.10 7.64 5.34
CA LEU A 245 1.65 7.40 5.40
C LEU A 245 0.97 7.97 4.16
N ASN A 246 1.23 9.24 3.82
CA ASN A 246 0.62 9.86 2.64
C ASN A 246 0.98 9.10 1.35
N LEU A 247 2.20 8.58 1.24
CA LEU A 247 2.60 7.75 0.11
C LEU A 247 1.83 6.42 0.08
N MET A 248 1.71 5.72 1.21
CA MET A 248 0.96 4.45 1.28
C MET A 248 -0.52 4.66 0.95
N LEU A 249 -1.13 5.75 1.44
CA LEU A 249 -2.50 6.11 1.10
C LEU A 249 -2.65 6.38 -0.41
N LYS A 250 -1.71 7.11 -1.02
CA LYS A 250 -1.69 7.39 -2.47
C LYS A 250 -1.60 6.09 -3.26
N TRP A 251 -0.65 5.22 -2.89
CA TRP A 251 -0.43 3.97 -3.59
C TRP A 251 -1.60 2.99 -3.43
N SER A 252 -2.20 2.90 -2.25
CA SER A 252 -3.39 2.06 -2.05
C SER A 252 -4.60 2.51 -2.86
N GLU A 253 -4.71 3.79 -3.19
CA GLU A 253 -5.79 4.35 -4.04
C GLU A 253 -5.49 4.18 -5.53
N GLN A 254 -4.23 4.42 -5.94
CA GLN A 254 -3.80 4.34 -7.34
C GLN A 254 -3.65 2.90 -7.85
N ASP A 255 -3.40 1.96 -6.95
CA ASP A 255 -3.29 0.53 -7.21
C ASP A 255 -4.28 -0.23 -6.31
N PRO A 256 -5.55 -0.36 -6.76
CA PRO A 256 -6.62 -1.02 -6.00
C PRO A 256 -6.33 -2.48 -5.68
N VAL A 257 -7.09 -3.05 -4.75
CA VAL A 257 -6.95 -4.47 -4.38
C VAL A 257 -7.15 -5.37 -5.61
N SER A 258 -6.15 -6.19 -5.89
CA SER A 258 -6.16 -7.15 -6.99
C SER A 258 -6.71 -8.52 -6.58
N GLN A 259 -7.11 -9.35 -7.56
CA GLN A 259 -7.50 -10.75 -7.30
C GLN A 259 -6.34 -11.54 -6.66
N LYS A 260 -5.10 -11.28 -7.08
CA LYS A 260 -3.87 -11.81 -6.49
C LYS A 260 -3.81 -11.57 -4.99
N GLU A 261 -4.09 -10.34 -4.55
CA GLU A 261 -4.08 -10.00 -3.12
C GLU A 261 -5.19 -10.68 -2.34
N ILE A 262 -6.40 -10.76 -2.91
CA ILE A 262 -7.53 -11.46 -2.28
C ILE A 262 -7.17 -12.93 -2.04
N ASP A 263 -6.65 -13.60 -3.05
CA ASP A 263 -6.26 -15.01 -2.96
C ASP A 263 -5.05 -15.23 -2.05
N ARG A 264 -4.07 -14.33 -2.08
CA ARG A 264 -2.96 -14.32 -1.12
C ARG A 264 -3.45 -14.13 0.31
N ASN A 265 -4.44 -13.27 0.55
CA ASN A 265 -5.02 -13.04 1.88
C ASN A 265 -5.81 -14.28 2.37
N ASN A 266 -6.54 -14.95 1.47
CA ASN A 266 -7.22 -16.21 1.75
C ASN A 266 -6.25 -17.34 2.12
N ALA A 267 -5.16 -17.47 1.36
CA ALA A 267 -4.10 -18.45 1.64
C ALA A 267 -3.36 -18.12 2.94
N SER A 268 -3.07 -16.83 3.18
CA SER A 268 -2.45 -16.34 4.42
C SER A 268 -3.32 -16.63 5.65
N TYR A 269 -4.64 -16.49 5.53
CA TYR A 269 -5.58 -16.90 6.58
C TYR A 269 -5.51 -18.39 6.88
N THR A 270 -5.46 -19.22 5.84
CA THR A 270 -5.33 -20.68 6.01
C THR A 270 -4.00 -21.04 6.69
N PHE A 271 -2.94 -20.29 6.38
CA PHE A 271 -1.59 -20.53 6.89
C PHE A 271 -1.38 -20.03 8.33
N GLN A 272 -1.73 -18.78 8.64
CA GLN A 272 -1.47 -18.13 9.93
C GLN A 272 -2.72 -17.85 10.77
N GLY A 273 -3.94 -18.03 10.26
CA GLY A 273 -5.18 -17.81 11.01
C GLY A 273 -5.62 -16.35 11.12
N ASN A 274 -4.92 -15.42 10.46
CA ASN A 274 -5.25 -14.00 10.46
C ASN A 274 -5.30 -13.42 9.03
N ARG A 275 -6.00 -12.28 8.87
CA ARG A 275 -6.24 -11.63 7.57
C ARG A 275 -5.72 -10.20 7.57
N ASN A 276 -5.31 -9.70 6.40
CA ASN A 276 -5.09 -8.28 6.19
C ASN A 276 -6.45 -7.59 5.93
N PRO A 277 -6.95 -6.75 6.86
CA PRO A 277 -8.25 -6.11 6.73
C PRO A 277 -8.30 -5.11 5.57
N PHE A 278 -7.16 -4.58 5.12
CA PHE A 278 -7.13 -3.59 4.04
C PHE A 278 -7.20 -4.23 2.65
N ILE A 279 -7.08 -5.57 2.57
CA ILE A 279 -7.40 -6.34 1.37
C ILE A 279 -8.89 -6.71 1.37
N ASP A 280 -9.42 -7.14 2.52
CA ASP A 280 -10.83 -7.55 2.65
C ASP A 280 -11.81 -6.35 2.62
N HIS A 281 -11.38 -5.22 3.19
CA HIS A 281 -12.13 -3.98 3.34
C HIS A 281 -11.22 -2.76 3.01
N PRO A 282 -10.91 -2.52 1.72
CA PRO A 282 -10.03 -1.41 1.31
C PRO A 282 -10.55 -0.04 1.74
N GLU A 283 -11.86 0.13 1.89
CA GLU A 283 -12.49 1.35 2.38
C GLU A 283 -12.06 1.73 3.81
N TRP A 284 -11.59 0.77 4.61
CA TRP A 284 -11.12 1.05 5.96
C TRP A 284 -9.81 1.82 6.01
N VAL A 285 -9.03 1.83 4.92
CA VAL A 285 -7.85 2.69 4.81
C VAL A 285 -8.25 4.16 4.96
N GLU A 286 -9.24 4.60 4.18
CA GLU A 286 -9.75 5.98 4.26
C GLU A 286 -10.50 6.22 5.57
N MET A 287 -11.28 5.26 6.08
CA MET A 287 -11.99 5.43 7.36
C MET A 287 -11.05 5.62 8.56
N ILE A 288 -9.82 5.08 8.50
CA ILE A 288 -8.85 5.20 9.61
C ILE A 288 -7.97 6.45 9.44
N TRP A 289 -7.37 6.65 8.27
CA TRP A 289 -6.34 7.67 8.07
C TRP A 289 -6.78 8.85 7.17
N GLY A 290 -7.94 8.75 6.53
CA GLY A 290 -8.40 9.69 5.51
C GLY A 290 -7.74 9.46 4.15
N LYS A 291 -8.03 10.34 3.20
CA LYS A 291 -7.40 10.33 1.87
C LYS A 291 -5.96 10.85 1.90
N SER A 292 -5.15 10.39 0.96
CA SER A 292 -3.82 10.94 0.79
C SER A 292 -3.87 12.39 0.29
N PRO A 293 -3.10 13.33 0.87
CA PRO A 293 -2.87 14.63 0.26
C PRO A 293 -1.90 14.58 -0.93
N LEU A 294 -1.20 13.44 -1.12
CA LEU A 294 -0.29 13.19 -2.25
C LEU A 294 -0.98 12.44 -3.40
N ALA A 295 -2.14 11.84 -3.13
CA ALA A 295 -3.09 11.58 -4.20
C ALA A 295 -3.47 12.95 -4.73
N VAL A 296 -2.80 13.33 -5.80
CA VAL A 296 -3.52 14.01 -6.85
C VAL A 296 -4.53 12.96 -7.30
N ASP A 297 -5.67 12.86 -6.59
CA ASP A 297 -6.94 12.92 -7.31
C ASP A 297 -6.63 13.99 -8.32
N ASP A 298 -6.47 13.61 -9.60
CA ASP A 298 -6.46 14.53 -10.71
C ASP A 298 -7.41 15.60 -10.25
N ALA A 299 -6.89 16.79 -9.89
CA ALA A 299 -7.68 17.75 -9.14
C ALA A 299 -8.79 18.01 -10.12
N SER A 300 -9.90 17.33 -9.92
CA SER A 300 -11.04 17.42 -10.79
C SER A 300 -11.51 18.73 -10.27
N PHE A 301 -10.94 19.80 -10.86
CA PHE A 301 -11.39 21.15 -10.68
C PHE A 301 -12.86 20.97 -10.90
N SER A 302 -13.61 21.03 -9.80
CA SER A 302 -14.91 20.39 -9.82
C SER A 302 -15.63 21.06 -10.98
N LYS A 303 -16.16 20.30 -11.95
CA LYS A 303 -16.95 20.92 -13.02
C LYS A 303 -18.09 21.77 -12.46
N ASN A 304 -18.40 21.55 -11.19
CA ASN A 304 -19.45 22.14 -10.39
C ASN A 304 -19.03 23.43 -9.66
N LEU A 305 -17.81 23.98 -9.85
CA LEU A 305 -17.43 25.28 -9.28
C LEU A 305 -16.50 26.08 -10.21
N THR A 306 -16.99 27.20 -10.73
CA THR A 306 -16.25 28.09 -11.65
C THR A 306 -15.93 29.44 -11.01
N ILE A 307 -14.80 30.02 -11.42
CA ILE A 307 -14.33 31.33 -10.96
C ILE A 307 -14.30 32.30 -12.14
N ALA A 308 -14.91 33.47 -11.96
CA ALA A 308 -14.83 34.57 -12.91
C ALA A 308 -14.55 35.91 -12.21
N PRO A 309 -13.73 36.81 -12.79
CA PRO A 309 -12.92 36.59 -13.99
C PRO A 309 -11.73 35.65 -13.71
N ASN A 310 -11.29 34.92 -14.73
CA ASN A 310 -10.05 34.13 -14.68
C ASN A 310 -9.34 34.26 -16.03
N PRO A 311 -8.21 34.98 -16.14
CA PRO A 311 -7.42 35.57 -15.06
C PRO A 311 -8.10 36.73 -14.30
N VAL A 312 -7.81 36.85 -13.01
CA VAL A 312 -8.29 37.90 -12.11
C VAL A 312 -7.39 39.12 -12.26
N LYS A 313 -7.96 40.27 -12.68
CA LYS A 313 -7.23 41.54 -12.86
C LYS A 313 -7.37 42.52 -11.69
N GLY A 314 -8.10 42.12 -10.65
CA GLY A 314 -8.35 42.92 -9.46
C GLY A 314 -8.32 42.04 -8.23
N ASN A 315 -9.10 42.39 -7.23
CA ASN A 315 -9.18 41.65 -5.98
C ASN A 315 -10.55 40.99 -5.77
N ILE A 316 -11.42 40.91 -6.77
CA ILE A 316 -12.74 40.30 -6.61
C ILE A 316 -12.87 39.13 -7.57
N ILE A 317 -13.33 38.00 -7.03
CA ILE A 317 -13.74 36.83 -7.79
C ILE A 317 -15.19 36.50 -7.50
N ASN A 318 -15.92 36.03 -8.51
CA ASN A 318 -17.26 35.48 -8.41
C ASN A 318 -17.19 33.97 -8.56
N ILE A 319 -17.90 33.27 -7.67
CA ILE A 319 -17.97 31.83 -7.61
C ILE A 319 -19.35 31.38 -8.08
N THR A 320 -19.40 30.51 -9.09
CA THR A 320 -20.66 29.83 -9.46
C THR A 320 -20.49 28.34 -9.28
N GLY A 321 -21.56 27.64 -8.90
CA GLY A 321 -21.53 26.19 -8.78
C GLY A 321 -22.93 25.57 -8.74
N ASP A 322 -22.98 24.26 -8.88
CA ASP A 322 -24.24 23.50 -9.02
C ASP A 322 -24.94 23.20 -7.67
N GLN A 323 -24.27 23.52 -6.56
CA GLN A 323 -24.78 23.35 -5.19
C GLN A 323 -25.10 24.70 -4.55
N ASP A 324 -25.95 24.70 -3.51
CA ASP A 324 -26.17 25.88 -2.67
C ASP A 324 -24.88 26.26 -1.93
N LEU A 325 -24.19 27.29 -2.43
CA LEU A 325 -22.92 27.75 -1.87
C LEU A 325 -23.07 28.21 -0.41
N LYS A 326 -24.25 28.59 0.06
CA LYS A 326 -24.47 29.05 1.45
C LYS A 326 -24.21 27.99 2.51
N GLN A 327 -24.19 26.71 2.13
CA GLN A 327 -23.85 25.61 3.03
C GLN A 327 -22.38 25.68 3.50
N PHE A 328 -21.49 26.26 2.69
CA PHE A 328 -20.07 26.28 3.00
C PHE A 328 -19.74 27.35 4.05
N LYS A 329 -19.14 26.90 5.15
CA LYS A 329 -18.76 27.77 6.27
C LYS A 329 -17.38 28.39 6.12
N LYS A 330 -16.51 27.81 5.30
CA LYS A 330 -15.14 28.30 5.08
C LYS A 330 -14.70 28.14 3.64
N VAL A 331 -13.92 29.09 3.16
CA VAL A 331 -13.10 29.00 1.95
C VAL A 331 -11.64 29.23 2.34
N PHE A 332 -10.76 28.44 1.73
CA PHE A 332 -9.32 28.58 1.83
C PHE A 332 -8.74 28.89 0.46
N ILE A 333 -7.73 29.76 0.41
CA ILE A 333 -6.97 30.05 -0.81
C ILE A 333 -5.54 29.63 -0.58
N TYR A 334 -5.03 28.76 -1.45
CA TYR A 334 -3.66 28.25 -1.42
C TYR A 334 -2.87 28.74 -2.61
N ASN A 335 -1.58 29.01 -2.41
CA ASN A 335 -0.63 29.20 -3.52
C ASN A 335 -0.09 27.84 -4.01
N MET A 336 0.71 27.85 -5.09
CA MET A 336 1.26 26.62 -5.68
C MET A 336 2.29 25.87 -4.81
N VAL A 337 2.77 26.48 -3.72
CA VAL A 337 3.63 25.79 -2.74
C VAL A 337 2.82 25.21 -1.56
N GLY A 338 1.48 25.26 -1.63
CA GLY A 338 0.58 24.67 -0.64
C GLY A 338 0.36 25.53 0.62
N GLN A 339 0.86 26.77 0.64
CA GLN A 339 0.62 27.68 1.75
C GLN A 339 -0.78 28.28 1.68
N ASN A 340 -1.54 28.21 2.79
CA ASN A 340 -2.79 28.95 2.92
C ASN A 340 -2.49 30.45 3.02
N VAL A 341 -2.91 31.20 2.00
CA VAL A 341 -2.70 32.66 1.89
C VAL A 341 -3.92 33.48 2.29
N GLN A 342 -5.11 32.85 2.37
CA GLN A 342 -6.33 33.53 2.82
C GLN A 342 -7.39 32.53 3.27
N THR A 343 -8.01 32.82 4.43
CA THR A 343 -9.18 32.10 4.94
C THR A 343 -10.37 33.06 4.99
N ILE A 344 -11.53 32.64 4.48
CA ILE A 344 -12.78 33.39 4.53
C ILE A 344 -13.83 32.58 5.28
N GLU A 345 -14.39 33.15 6.34
CA GLU A 345 -15.48 32.57 7.12
C GLU A 345 -16.83 33.01 6.54
N ASN A 346 -17.79 32.09 6.49
CA ASN A 346 -19.13 32.29 5.94
C ASN A 346 -19.16 33.02 4.58
N PRO A 347 -18.34 32.58 3.59
CA PRO A 347 -18.01 33.34 2.38
C PRO A 347 -19.21 33.69 1.50
N PHE A 348 -20.30 32.91 1.57
CA PHE A 348 -21.41 33.00 0.63
C PHE A 348 -22.72 33.55 1.24
N GLN A 349 -22.67 34.14 2.44
CA GLN A 349 -23.88 34.67 3.11
C GLN A 349 -24.38 35.98 2.50
N ALA A 350 -23.47 36.82 2.01
CA ALA A 350 -23.78 38.13 1.42
C ALA A 350 -23.69 38.15 -0.12
N GLY A 351 -23.68 36.98 -0.77
CA GLY A 351 -23.51 36.82 -2.21
C GLY A 351 -22.35 35.88 -2.55
N ASN A 352 -22.13 35.63 -3.84
CA ASN A 352 -21.15 34.64 -4.31
C ASN A 352 -19.77 35.22 -4.64
N THR A 353 -19.46 36.40 -4.11
CA THR A 353 -18.20 37.11 -4.39
C THR A 353 -17.22 36.99 -3.23
N ILE A 354 -15.95 36.77 -3.55
CA ILE A 354 -14.85 36.76 -2.58
C ILE A 354 -13.87 37.87 -2.94
N THR A 355 -13.48 38.64 -1.92
CA THR A 355 -12.43 39.66 -2.02
C THR A 355 -11.08 39.06 -1.63
N LEU A 356 -10.11 39.08 -2.53
CA LEU A 356 -8.74 38.61 -2.36
C LEU A 356 -7.88 39.66 -1.62
N ASN A 357 -7.02 39.20 -0.71
CA ASN A 357 -6.15 40.07 0.10
C ASN A 357 -4.89 40.51 -0.65
N ASN A 358 -5.03 41.19 -1.79
CA ASN A 358 -3.92 41.70 -2.61
C ASN A 358 -2.84 40.64 -2.89
N LEU A 359 -3.29 39.44 -3.25
CA LEU A 359 -2.41 38.31 -3.54
C LEU A 359 -1.52 38.62 -4.76
N PRO A 360 -0.21 38.28 -4.74
CA PRO A 360 0.68 38.49 -5.88
C PRO A 360 0.21 37.77 -7.16
N LYS A 361 0.71 38.19 -8.32
CA LYS A 361 0.49 37.50 -9.59
C LYS A 361 0.92 36.03 -9.47
N GLY A 362 0.07 35.11 -9.92
CA GLY A 362 0.34 33.68 -9.76
C GLY A 362 -0.87 32.79 -9.90
N VAL A 363 -0.65 31.49 -9.73
CA VAL A 363 -1.70 30.47 -9.75
C VAL A 363 -2.11 30.14 -8.32
N TYR A 364 -3.42 30.05 -8.09
CA TYR A 364 -4.01 29.79 -6.78
C TYR A 364 -5.08 28.71 -6.87
N ILE A 365 -5.30 28.04 -5.75
CA ILE A 365 -6.36 27.06 -5.56
C ILE A 365 -7.32 27.59 -4.50
N LEU A 366 -8.60 27.69 -4.84
CA LEU A 366 -9.68 27.90 -3.89
C LEU A 366 -10.23 26.54 -3.46
N LYS A 367 -10.31 26.29 -2.15
CA LYS A 367 -10.88 25.07 -1.55
C LYS A 367 -12.05 25.40 -0.63
N THR A 368 -13.16 24.67 -0.76
CA THR A 368 -14.33 24.76 0.12
C THR A 368 -15.03 23.41 0.26
N GLY A 369 -15.14 22.88 1.49
CA GLY A 369 -15.52 21.47 1.70
C GLY A 369 -14.58 20.53 0.92
N GLU A 370 -15.18 19.64 0.12
CA GLU A 370 -14.48 18.76 -0.83
C GLU A 370 -14.24 19.41 -2.21
N LEU A 371 -14.81 20.59 -2.47
CA LEU A 371 -14.68 21.28 -3.75
C LEU A 371 -13.36 22.06 -3.83
N ASN A 372 -12.72 21.99 -4.99
CA ASN A 372 -11.53 22.76 -5.29
C ASN A 372 -11.56 23.28 -6.73
N THR A 373 -11.03 24.48 -6.94
CA THR A 373 -10.98 25.14 -8.26
C THR A 373 -9.72 26.00 -8.37
N LYS A 374 -9.15 26.11 -9.57
CA LYS A 374 -7.94 26.92 -9.85
C LYS A 374 -8.31 28.24 -10.49
N PHE A 375 -7.61 29.29 -10.09
CA PHE A 375 -7.66 30.58 -10.76
C PHE A 375 -6.26 31.21 -10.85
N ILE A 376 -6.12 32.15 -11.78
CA ILE A 376 -4.88 32.87 -12.06
C ILE A 376 -5.10 34.34 -11.70
N ILE A 377 -4.16 34.97 -10.99
CA ILE A 377 -4.12 36.42 -10.78
C ILE A 377 -3.10 37.02 -11.75
N GLU A 378 -3.54 37.97 -12.57
CA GLU A 378 -2.72 38.67 -13.58
C GLU A 378 -2.19 40.01 -13.10
#